data_AF-A0AAD7QMD3-F1
#
_entry.id   AF-A0AAD7QMD3-F1
#
_cell.length_a   1.000
_cell.length_b   1.000
_cell.length_c   1.000
_cell.angle_alpha   90.00
_cell.angle_beta   90.00
_cell.angle_gamma   90.00
#
_symmetry.space_group_name_H-M   'P 1'
#
loop_
_entity.id
_entity.type
_entity.pdbx_description
1 polymer ?
#
loop_
_entity_poly.entity_id
_entity_poly.type
_entity_poly.pdbx_seq_one_letter_code
_entity_poly.pdbx_strand_id
1 'polypeptide(L)'
;MAARDPVACPDKGHIFCRECIVENLIAQRNEIKQMNLEIAQKHEQQLKLQIEEEEKAREREIKEFELLQSGIGGRGKGTVTELVSVTDSSSTPESVNGKRKLEVDPEELDRISKESKDKIKRISREEEKESSKPKLPAFWVPSLTPSVDKKAPEAPKLNPLCPVSDPDDPHPLSLKSVLAVDFDGRSGSSSSSKNSISGGRVCPSCEKAFGTILDAYLTKPCGHVICKTCYEKVMKPKYSGEKLTCYVCQEDLSEQPARSKKSRKGAESSRGVIFLAREGTGFAGGGNAVVEKAGVPFQA
;
A
#
# COMPACT_ATOMS: atom_id res chain seq x y z
N MET A 1 -23.25 13.90 22.67
CA MET A 1 -22.48 13.28 23.76
C MET A 1 -21.16 14.04 23.87
N ALA A 2 -20.83 14.65 25.01
CA ALA A 2 -19.54 15.31 25.18
C ALA A 2 -18.44 14.24 25.22
N ALA A 3 -17.38 14.39 24.42
CA ALA A 3 -16.24 13.48 24.46
C ALA A 3 -15.63 13.45 25.87
N ARG A 4 -15.50 12.26 26.46
CA ARG A 4 -14.80 12.01 27.72
C ARG A 4 -13.32 11.84 27.38
N ASP A 5 -12.45 12.59 28.06
CA ASP A 5 -11.01 12.64 27.78
C ASP A 5 -10.73 12.87 26.28
N PRO A 6 -10.97 14.10 25.78
CA PRO A 6 -10.92 14.38 24.36
C PRO A 6 -9.49 14.30 23.85
N VAL A 7 -9.33 13.68 22.69
CA VAL A 7 -8.06 13.51 22.01
C VAL A 7 -8.19 13.90 20.54
N ALA A 8 -7.11 14.36 19.93
CA ALA A 8 -7.11 14.86 18.56
C ALA A 8 -6.12 14.15 17.63
N CYS A 9 -6.46 14.10 16.35
CA CYS A 9 -5.57 13.68 15.28
C CYS A 9 -4.49 14.76 15.01
N PRO A 10 -3.20 14.39 14.82
CA PRO A 10 -2.12 15.35 14.61
C PRO A 10 -2.13 16.06 13.25
N ASP A 11 -2.80 15.49 12.23
CA ASP A 11 -2.77 16.01 10.86
C ASP A 11 -3.90 17.00 10.60
N LYS A 12 -5.15 16.56 10.80
CA LYS A 12 -6.37 17.36 10.53
C LYS A 12 -7.08 17.88 11.79
N GLY A 13 -6.64 17.49 12.99
CA GLY A 13 -7.23 18.01 14.24
C GLY A 13 -8.63 17.50 14.57
N HIS A 14 -9.06 16.36 14.03
CA HIS A 14 -10.33 15.71 14.39
C HIS A 14 -10.34 15.26 15.85
N ILE A 15 -11.44 15.50 16.57
CA ILE A 15 -11.57 15.21 18.01
C ILE A 15 -12.35 13.90 18.24
N PHE A 16 -11.84 13.08 19.15
CA PHE A 16 -12.42 11.79 19.56
C PHE A 16 -12.44 11.66 21.08
N CYS A 17 -13.24 10.72 21.60
CA CYS A 17 -13.01 10.20 22.95
C CYS A 17 -11.77 9.29 22.93
N ARG A 18 -10.96 9.32 23.98
CA ARG A 18 -9.79 8.43 24.09
C ARG A 18 -10.13 6.95 23.96
N GLU A 19 -11.21 6.49 24.60
CA GLU A 19 -11.65 5.09 24.54
C GLU A 19 -12.08 4.71 23.11
N CYS A 20 -12.93 5.53 22.48
CA CYS A 20 -13.45 5.25 21.14
C CYS A 20 -12.35 5.16 20.08
N ILE A 21 -11.35 6.06 20.12
CA ILE A 21 -10.27 6.02 19.14
C ILE A 21 -9.34 4.84 19.39
N VAL A 22 -9.10 4.47 20.65
CA VAL A 22 -8.26 3.32 21.00
C VAL A 22 -8.90 2.02 20.51
N GLU A 23 -10.20 1.83 20.78
CA GLU A 23 -10.95 0.67 20.31
C GLU A 23 -10.92 0.55 18.78
N ASN A 24 -11.18 1.65 18.08
CA ASN A 24 -11.16 1.67 16.62
C ASN A 24 -9.76 1.35 16.06
N LEU A 25 -8.70 1.94 16.60
CA LEU A 25 -7.33 1.66 16.17
C LEU A 25 -6.88 0.23 16.48
N ILE A 26 -7.42 -0.40 17.52
CA ILE A 26 -7.18 -1.83 17.81
C ILE A 26 -7.92 -2.70 16.80
N ALA A 27 -9.19 -2.40 16.50
CA ALA A 27 -9.98 -3.11 15.50
C ALA A 27 -9.30 -3.08 14.13
N GLN A 28 -8.91 -1.90 13.65
CA GLN A 28 -8.21 -1.76 12.37
C GLN A 28 -6.89 -2.54 12.34
N ARG A 29 -6.10 -2.54 13.42
CA ARG A 29 -4.86 -3.34 13.46
C ARG A 29 -5.13 -4.84 13.40
N ASN A 30 -6.19 -5.30 14.06
CA ASN A 30 -6.58 -6.71 14.03
C ASN A 30 -7.06 -7.11 12.63
N GLU A 31 -7.85 -6.26 11.96
CA GLU A 31 -8.30 -6.47 10.58
C GLU A 31 -7.12 -6.49 9.60
N ILE A 32 -6.19 -5.54 9.70
CA ILE A 32 -4.96 -5.51 8.89
C ILE A 32 -4.14 -6.80 9.12
N LYS A 33 -4.02 -7.25 10.37
CA LYS A 33 -3.31 -8.50 10.69
C LYS A 33 -3.99 -9.73 10.09
N GLN A 34 -5.32 -9.81 10.16
CA GLN A 34 -6.10 -10.91 9.57
C GLN A 34 -5.98 -10.91 8.05
N MET A 35 -6.13 -9.76 7.39
CA MET A 35 -5.94 -9.63 5.94
C MET A 35 -4.53 -10.05 5.51
N ASN A 36 -3.49 -9.59 6.22
CA ASN A 36 -2.11 -9.96 5.89
C ASN A 36 -1.85 -11.46 6.04
N LEU A 37 -2.45 -12.10 7.06
CA LEU A 37 -2.37 -13.54 7.24
C LEU A 37 -3.06 -14.28 6.08
N GLU A 38 -4.25 -13.85 5.69
CA GLU A 38 -5.00 -14.46 4.59
C GLU A 38 -4.26 -14.32 3.25
N ILE A 39 -3.69 -13.14 2.97
CA ILE A 39 -2.86 -12.90 1.78
C ILE A 39 -1.64 -13.82 1.78
N ALA A 40 -0.95 -13.96 2.91
CA ALA A 40 0.21 -14.84 3.05
C ALA A 40 -0.17 -16.32 2.81
N GLN A 41 -1.29 -16.78 3.36
CA GLN A 41 -1.79 -18.14 3.16
C GLN A 41 -2.15 -18.42 1.69
N LYS A 42 -2.88 -17.49 1.05
CA LYS A 42 -3.22 -17.61 -0.38
C LYS A 42 -1.96 -17.63 -1.24
N HIS A 43 -0.98 -16.79 -0.94
CA HIS A 43 0.28 -16.76 -1.64
C HIS A 43 1.07 -18.08 -1.49
N GLU A 44 1.13 -18.66 -0.28
CA GLU A 44 1.76 -19.96 -0.05
C GLU A 44 1.07 -21.09 -0.84
N GLN A 45 -0.27 -21.10 -0.87
CA GLN A 45 -1.04 -22.07 -1.64
C GLN A 45 -0.79 -21.93 -3.14
N GLN A 46 -0.74 -20.70 -3.66
CA GLN A 46 -0.44 -20.44 -5.06
C GLN A 46 0.97 -20.93 -5.44
N LEU A 47 1.98 -20.70 -4.59
CA LEU A 47 3.33 -21.21 -4.83
C LEU A 47 3.38 -22.75 -4.85
N LYS A 48 2.66 -23.43 -3.94
CA LYS A 48 2.58 -24.90 -3.94
C LYS A 48 1.96 -25.45 -5.22
N LEU A 49 0.86 -24.84 -5.68
CA LEU A 49 0.21 -25.23 -6.93
C LEU A 49 1.11 -25.00 -8.15
N GLN A 50 1.85 -23.89 -8.18
CA GLN A 50 2.81 -23.61 -9.24
C GLN A 50 3.94 -24.65 -9.29
N ILE A 51 4.51 -25.01 -8.13
CA ILE A 51 5.56 -26.04 -8.06
C ILE A 51 5.02 -27.40 -8.55
N GLU A 52 3.81 -27.78 -8.15
CA GLU A 52 3.18 -29.03 -8.59
C GLU A 52 2.89 -29.03 -10.09
N GLU A 53 2.48 -27.90 -10.65
CA GLU A 53 2.26 -27.74 -12.09
C GLU A 53 3.56 -27.82 -12.89
N GLU A 54 4.63 -27.18 -12.42
CA GLU A 54 5.97 -27.22 -13.02
C GLU A 54 6.56 -28.65 -12.97
N GLU A 55 6.38 -29.38 -11.88
CA GLU A 55 6.81 -30.78 -11.77
C GLU A 55 6.06 -31.67 -12.77
N LYS A 56 4.73 -31.53 -12.86
CA LYS A 56 3.91 -32.25 -13.84
C LYS A 56 4.29 -31.90 -15.29
N ALA A 57 4.61 -30.64 -15.57
CA ALA A 57 5.08 -30.22 -16.88
C ALA A 57 6.41 -30.89 -17.24
N ARG A 58 7.37 -30.87 -16.30
CA ARG A 58 8.67 -31.54 -16.45
C ARG A 58 8.53 -33.05 -16.69
N GLU A 59 7.64 -33.71 -15.95
CA GLU A 59 7.39 -35.14 -16.18
C GLU A 59 6.83 -35.43 -17.57
N ARG A 60 5.95 -34.57 -18.10
CA ARG A 60 5.40 -34.73 -19.46
C ARG A 60 6.50 -34.57 -20.50
N GLU A 61 7.38 -33.58 -20.34
CA GLU A 61 8.53 -33.36 -21.22
C GLU A 61 9.48 -34.56 -21.23
N ILE A 62 9.78 -35.13 -20.05
CA ILE A 62 10.62 -36.34 -19.96
C ILE A 62 9.96 -37.52 -20.66
N LYS A 63 8.66 -37.75 -20.43
CA LYS A 63 7.90 -38.84 -21.09
C LYS A 63 7.85 -38.68 -22.60
N GLU A 64 7.68 -37.45 -23.08
CA GLU A 64 7.70 -37.13 -24.52
C GLU A 64 9.09 -37.38 -25.12
N PHE A 65 10.15 -36.97 -24.41
CA PHE A 65 11.52 -37.23 -24.81
C PHE A 65 11.86 -38.73 -24.84
N GLU A 66 11.45 -39.50 -23.84
CA GLU A 66 11.61 -40.97 -23.81
C GLU A 66 10.87 -41.64 -24.97
N LEU A 67 9.67 -41.18 -25.28
CA LEU A 67 8.86 -41.69 -26.40
C LEU A 67 9.51 -41.39 -27.76
N LEU A 68 10.06 -40.19 -27.93
CA LEU A 68 10.82 -39.77 -29.11
C LEU A 68 12.09 -40.61 -29.29
N GLN A 69 12.83 -40.87 -28.21
CA GLN A 69 14.07 -41.65 -28.27
C GLN A 69 13.81 -43.15 -28.49
N SER A 70 12.68 -43.69 -28.01
CA SER A 70 12.30 -45.09 -28.16
C SER A 70 11.85 -45.48 -29.58
N GLY A 71 11.90 -44.55 -30.54
CA GLY A 71 11.68 -44.84 -31.96
C GLY A 71 10.23 -45.19 -32.33
N ILE A 72 9.28 -45.03 -31.41
CA ILE A 72 7.86 -45.34 -31.62
C ILE A 72 7.07 -44.16 -32.24
N GLY A 73 7.72 -43.01 -32.43
CA GLY A 73 7.27 -41.95 -33.36
C GLY A 73 7.51 -42.33 -34.82
N GLY A 74 6.87 -43.40 -35.30
CA GLY A 74 7.02 -43.87 -36.68
C GLY A 74 6.35 -42.93 -37.69
N ARG A 75 7.10 -42.57 -38.75
CA ARG A 75 6.66 -42.34 -40.15
C ARG A 75 5.16 -41.96 -40.30
N GLY A 76 4.84 -40.66 -40.42
CA GLY A 76 3.44 -40.32 -40.71
C GLY A 76 2.99 -38.87 -40.76
N LYS A 77 3.67 -38.02 -41.56
CA LYS A 77 3.10 -36.85 -42.28
C LYS A 77 2.76 -35.58 -41.47
N GLY A 78 3.69 -34.62 -41.53
CA GLY A 78 3.38 -33.19 -41.37
C GLY A 78 4.49 -32.37 -40.72
N THR A 79 5.37 -31.80 -41.55
CA THR A 79 6.15 -30.58 -41.22
C THR A 79 7.38 -30.71 -40.31
N VAL A 80 8.27 -31.66 -40.58
CA VAL A 80 9.70 -31.51 -40.21
C VAL A 80 10.57 -32.01 -41.36
N THR A 81 10.47 -31.33 -42.50
CA THR A 81 11.34 -31.51 -43.66
C THR A 81 12.10 -30.22 -43.93
N GLU A 82 12.67 -29.58 -42.91
CA GLU A 82 13.48 -28.38 -43.18
C GLU A 82 14.41 -27.97 -42.03
N LEU A 83 15.33 -28.85 -41.59
CA LEU A 83 16.50 -28.35 -40.83
C LEU A 83 17.73 -29.27 -40.83
N VAL A 84 17.78 -30.25 -41.73
CA VAL A 84 19.00 -31.02 -42.03
C VAL A 84 19.21 -31.11 -43.54
N SER A 85 19.25 -29.97 -44.21
CA SER A 85 19.72 -29.84 -45.60
C SER A 85 20.19 -28.42 -45.89
N VAL A 86 21.25 -27.95 -45.24
CA VAL A 86 22.07 -26.86 -45.80
C VAL A 86 23.53 -27.11 -45.44
N THR A 87 24.20 -27.92 -46.27
CA THR A 87 25.50 -27.65 -46.91
C THR A 87 26.00 -28.96 -47.49
N ASP A 88 25.73 -29.22 -48.76
CA ASP A 88 26.82 -29.45 -49.72
C ASP A 88 26.24 -29.51 -51.15
N SER A 89 26.58 -28.51 -51.95
CA SER A 89 26.43 -28.53 -53.41
C SER A 89 27.39 -27.52 -53.99
N SER A 90 28.67 -27.89 -54.03
CA SER A 90 29.53 -27.70 -55.20
C SER A 90 30.84 -28.46 -55.00
N SER A 91 30.85 -29.74 -55.36
CA SER A 91 31.77 -30.31 -56.36
C SER A 91 31.68 -31.84 -56.33
N THR A 92 31.44 -32.44 -57.49
CA THR A 92 31.81 -33.84 -57.80
C THR A 92 33.26 -34.10 -57.37
N PRO A 93 33.65 -35.29 -56.87
CA PRO A 93 33.58 -36.51 -57.68
C PRO A 93 33.34 -37.84 -56.94
N GLU A 94 32.95 -38.82 -57.76
CA GLU A 94 33.24 -40.26 -57.73
C GLU A 94 33.34 -41.06 -56.40
N SER A 95 32.52 -42.12 -56.40
CA SER A 95 32.62 -43.37 -55.66
C SER A 95 34.05 -43.77 -55.24
N VAL A 96 34.30 -43.90 -53.93
CA VAL A 96 35.06 -45.05 -53.39
C VAL A 96 34.57 -45.42 -51.99
N ASN A 97 34.24 -46.70 -51.84
CA ASN A 97 33.95 -47.42 -50.62
C ASN A 97 35.16 -47.32 -49.64
N GLY A 98 34.99 -46.66 -48.48
CA GLY A 98 36.08 -46.50 -47.52
C GLY A 98 35.58 -46.05 -46.15
N LYS A 99 35.66 -46.96 -45.17
CA LYS A 99 35.37 -46.73 -43.75
C LYS A 99 36.36 -45.70 -43.17
N ARG A 100 36.09 -44.41 -43.31
CA ARG A 100 36.82 -43.36 -42.61
C ARG A 100 36.23 -43.21 -41.21
N LYS A 101 37.06 -43.38 -40.18
CA LYS A 101 36.74 -42.98 -38.80
C LYS A 101 36.52 -41.47 -38.82
N LEU A 102 35.28 -41.05 -38.61
CA LEU A 102 34.94 -39.66 -38.37
C LEU A 102 35.40 -39.35 -36.94
N GLU A 103 36.55 -38.70 -36.79
CA GLU A 103 36.95 -38.12 -35.50
C GLU A 103 36.17 -36.81 -35.36
N VAL A 104 35.07 -36.90 -34.61
CA VAL A 104 34.26 -35.73 -34.31
C VAL A 104 34.89 -35.00 -33.13
N ASP A 105 35.34 -33.77 -33.37
CA ASP A 105 35.95 -32.91 -32.36
C ASP A 105 34.91 -32.50 -31.30
N PRO A 106 35.14 -32.77 -30.00
CA PRO A 106 34.17 -32.50 -28.94
C PRO A 106 33.78 -31.01 -28.84
N GLU A 107 34.66 -30.08 -29.21
CA GLU A 107 34.32 -28.64 -29.18
C GLU A 107 33.30 -28.23 -30.25
N GLU A 108 33.32 -28.83 -31.44
CA GLU A 108 32.33 -28.54 -32.47
C GLU A 108 30.95 -29.11 -32.12
N LEU A 109 30.89 -30.30 -31.50
CA LEU A 109 29.64 -30.88 -31.00
C LEU A 109 29.00 -30.01 -29.93
N ASP A 110 29.79 -29.43 -29.02
CA ASP A 110 29.28 -28.54 -27.98
C ASP A 110 28.77 -27.21 -28.56
N ARG A 111 29.39 -26.69 -29.61
CA ARG A 111 28.91 -25.50 -30.33
C ARG A 111 27.58 -25.79 -31.05
N ILE A 112 27.50 -26.92 -31.74
CA ILE A 112 26.28 -27.35 -32.44
C ILE A 112 25.15 -27.63 -31.43
N SER A 113 25.45 -28.25 -30.28
CA SER A 113 24.47 -28.49 -29.20
C SER A 113 23.95 -27.19 -28.59
N LYS A 114 24.82 -26.19 -28.38
CA LYS A 114 24.42 -24.87 -27.87
C LYS A 114 23.58 -24.10 -28.88
N GLU A 115 24.00 -24.07 -30.14
CA GLU A 115 23.27 -23.38 -31.20
C GLU A 115 21.89 -24.01 -31.47
N SER A 116 21.80 -25.34 -31.46
CA SER A 116 20.52 -26.05 -31.59
C SER A 116 19.61 -25.82 -30.37
N LYS A 117 20.14 -25.84 -29.14
CA LYS A 117 19.39 -25.49 -27.93
C LYS A 117 18.88 -24.04 -27.95
N ASP A 118 19.68 -23.10 -28.44
CA ASP A 118 19.29 -21.70 -28.54
C ASP A 118 18.22 -21.45 -29.60
N LYS A 119 18.28 -22.16 -30.74
CA LYS A 119 17.22 -22.13 -31.76
C LYS A 119 15.92 -22.74 -31.24
N ILE A 120 15.98 -23.89 -30.56
CA ILE A 120 14.80 -24.53 -29.94
C ILE A 120 14.18 -23.63 -28.87
N LYS A 121 14.99 -22.98 -28.02
CA LYS A 121 14.49 -22.03 -27.03
C LYS A 121 13.80 -20.81 -27.65
N ARG A 122 14.26 -20.33 -28.80
CA ARG A 122 13.58 -19.21 -29.50
C ARG A 122 12.23 -19.64 -30.05
N ILE A 123 12.18 -20.80 -30.70
CA ILE A 123 10.95 -21.35 -31.29
C ILE A 123 9.93 -21.66 -30.19
N SER A 124 10.34 -22.35 -29.13
CA SER A 124 9.46 -22.65 -27.99
C SER A 124 8.95 -21.37 -27.31
N ARG A 125 9.77 -20.33 -27.17
CA ARG A 125 9.33 -19.02 -26.65
C ARG A 125 8.37 -18.29 -27.59
N GLU A 126 8.46 -18.50 -28.91
CA GLU A 126 7.52 -17.97 -29.89
C GLU A 126 6.20 -18.76 -29.88
N GLU A 127 6.25 -20.09 -29.76
CA GLU A 127 5.07 -20.96 -29.61
C GLU A 127 4.34 -20.74 -28.28
N GLU A 128 5.05 -20.54 -27.17
CA GLU A 128 4.47 -20.11 -25.89
C GLU A 128 3.82 -18.73 -26.01
N LYS A 129 4.43 -17.80 -26.75
CA LYS A 129 3.83 -16.49 -27.04
C LYS A 129 2.62 -16.59 -27.95
N GLU A 130 2.54 -17.56 -28.85
CA GLU A 130 1.38 -17.77 -29.72
C GLU A 130 0.26 -18.56 -29.06
N SER A 131 0.58 -19.53 -28.21
CA SER A 131 -0.40 -20.28 -27.40
C SER A 131 -0.93 -19.45 -26.23
N SER A 132 -0.15 -18.48 -25.74
CA SER A 132 -0.61 -17.48 -24.76
C SER A 132 -1.37 -16.31 -25.38
N LYS A 133 -1.41 -16.17 -26.72
CA LYS A 133 -2.33 -15.25 -27.41
C LYS A 133 -3.71 -15.92 -27.50
N PRO A 134 -4.74 -15.39 -26.84
CA PRO A 134 -6.06 -16.00 -26.91
C PRO A 134 -6.71 -15.82 -28.28
N LYS A 135 -7.29 -16.91 -28.81
CA LYS A 135 -8.14 -16.93 -30.02
C LYS A 135 -9.57 -16.41 -29.77
N LEU A 136 -9.91 -16.06 -28.54
CA LEU A 136 -11.23 -15.58 -28.14
C LEU A 136 -11.11 -14.43 -27.13
N PRO A 137 -12.01 -13.41 -27.16
CA PRO A 137 -12.03 -12.30 -26.20
C PRO A 137 -12.61 -12.76 -24.86
N ALA A 138 -11.93 -13.68 -24.17
CA ALA A 138 -12.41 -14.25 -22.91
C ALA A 138 -11.67 -13.62 -21.72
N PHE A 139 -12.12 -12.43 -21.32
CA PHE A 139 -11.63 -11.68 -20.15
C PHE A 139 -11.84 -12.42 -18.81
N TRP A 140 -12.75 -13.40 -18.77
CA TRP A 140 -13.15 -14.15 -17.57
C TRP A 140 -12.35 -15.42 -17.32
N VAL A 141 -11.45 -15.80 -18.24
CA VAL A 141 -10.60 -16.97 -18.04
C VAL A 141 -9.37 -16.52 -17.25
N PRO A 142 -9.10 -17.09 -16.06
CA PRO A 142 -7.98 -16.66 -15.20
C PRO A 142 -6.60 -16.70 -15.88
N SER A 143 -6.43 -17.50 -16.93
CA SER A 143 -5.19 -17.54 -17.74
C SER A 143 -5.09 -16.41 -18.78
N LEU A 144 -6.17 -15.67 -19.03
CA LEU A 144 -6.29 -14.63 -20.07
C LEU A 144 -6.59 -13.24 -19.49
N THR A 145 -6.70 -13.10 -18.17
CA THR A 145 -6.79 -11.78 -17.54
C THR A 145 -5.49 -11.02 -17.80
N PRO A 146 -5.54 -9.76 -18.31
CA PRO A 146 -4.33 -8.99 -18.60
C PRO A 146 -3.48 -8.91 -17.33
N SER A 147 -2.26 -9.43 -17.46
CA SER A 147 -1.27 -9.65 -16.43
C SER A 147 -1.23 -8.52 -15.39
N VAL A 148 -1.96 -8.69 -14.28
CA VAL A 148 -1.40 -8.27 -12.99
C VAL A 148 -0.14 -9.09 -12.88
N ASP A 149 1.02 -8.45 -13.04
CA ASP A 149 2.33 -9.09 -13.03
C ASP A 149 2.35 -10.26 -12.04
N LYS A 150 2.86 -11.43 -12.44
CA LYS A 150 3.07 -12.61 -11.58
C LYS A 150 4.00 -12.36 -10.38
N LYS A 151 4.20 -11.10 -9.99
CA LYS A 151 4.75 -10.73 -8.70
C LYS A 151 3.76 -11.19 -7.64
N ALA A 152 4.30 -11.93 -6.69
CA ALA A 152 3.67 -12.19 -5.40
C ALA A 152 2.92 -10.93 -4.92
N PRO A 153 1.64 -11.02 -4.51
CA PRO A 153 0.98 -9.90 -3.87
C PRO A 153 1.77 -9.57 -2.60
N GLU A 154 2.59 -8.52 -2.65
CA GLU A 154 3.21 -7.97 -1.45
C GLU A 154 2.08 -7.48 -0.56
N ALA A 155 2.04 -7.98 0.68
CA ALA A 155 1.05 -7.54 1.66
C ALA A 155 1.13 -6.00 1.74
N PRO A 156 0.02 -5.29 1.46
CA PRO A 156 0.05 -3.84 1.49
C PRO A 156 0.43 -3.41 2.91
N LYS A 157 1.39 -2.49 3.02
CA LYS A 157 1.78 -1.89 4.31
C LYS A 157 0.69 -0.93 4.76
N LEU A 158 -0.45 -1.48 5.17
CA LEU A 158 -1.60 -0.75 5.66
C LEU A 158 -1.28 -0.26 7.08
N ASN A 159 -1.42 1.04 7.27
CA ASN A 159 -1.45 1.64 8.60
C ASN A 159 -2.91 1.92 8.96
N PRO A 160 -3.26 1.87 10.25
CA PRO A 160 -4.57 2.33 10.68
C PRO A 160 -4.80 3.79 10.28
N LEU A 161 -5.99 4.08 9.79
CA LEU A 161 -6.44 5.38 9.30
C LEU A 161 -7.33 6.07 10.33
N CYS A 162 -7.36 7.40 10.28
CA CYS A 162 -8.31 8.15 11.11
C CYS A 162 -9.76 7.87 10.63
N PRO A 163 -10.72 7.58 11.53
CA PRO A 163 -12.10 7.24 11.16
C PRO A 163 -12.85 8.36 10.41
N VAL A 164 -12.41 9.61 10.59
CA VAL A 164 -13.00 10.83 10.01
C VAL A 164 -12.14 11.33 8.84
N SER A 165 -11.22 10.51 8.32
CA SER A 165 -10.49 10.90 7.12
C SER A 165 -11.42 10.94 5.92
N ASP A 166 -11.31 11.98 5.11
CA ASP A 166 -11.91 12.00 3.78
C ASP A 166 -11.34 10.84 2.94
N PRO A 167 -12.15 10.20 2.08
CA PRO A 167 -11.67 9.14 1.18
C PRO A 167 -10.61 9.64 0.20
N ASP A 168 -10.65 10.93 -0.15
CA ASP A 168 -9.68 11.56 -1.06
C ASP A 168 -8.34 11.87 -0.39
N ASP A 169 -8.33 12.11 0.93
CA ASP A 169 -7.14 12.46 1.70
C ASP A 169 -7.05 11.61 3.00
N PRO A 170 -6.78 10.30 2.86
CA PRO A 170 -6.59 9.41 4.00
C PRO A 170 -5.29 9.74 4.72
N HIS A 171 -5.36 9.91 6.05
CA HIS A 171 -4.18 10.14 6.87
C HIS A 171 -4.03 9.05 7.94
N PRO A 172 -2.81 8.51 8.13
CA PRO A 172 -2.56 7.43 9.07
C PRO A 172 -2.60 7.96 10.50
N LEU A 173 -3.25 7.22 11.39
CA LEU A 173 -3.36 7.59 12.80
C LEU A 173 -2.79 6.49 13.68
N SER A 174 -1.84 6.84 14.55
CA SER A 174 -1.23 5.91 15.50
C SER A 174 -1.57 6.28 16.94
N LEU A 175 -1.65 5.30 17.83
CA LEU A 175 -1.98 5.52 19.25
C LEU A 175 -1.00 6.48 19.94
N LYS A 176 0.26 6.46 19.51
CA LYS A 176 1.32 7.33 20.06
C LYS A 176 1.27 8.76 19.52
N SER A 177 0.66 8.94 18.35
CA SER A 177 0.60 10.23 17.67
C SER A 177 -0.69 10.99 17.98
N VAL A 178 -1.64 10.36 18.67
CA VAL A 178 -2.85 11.03 19.17
C VAL A 178 -2.47 12.07 20.22
N LEU A 179 -3.02 13.27 20.10
CA LEU A 179 -2.73 14.41 20.98
C LEU A 179 -3.82 14.51 22.05
N ALA A 180 -3.43 14.73 23.31
CA ALA A 180 -4.39 15.06 24.37
C ALA A 180 -4.94 16.48 24.15
N VAL A 181 -6.24 16.67 24.40
CA VAL A 181 -6.92 17.96 24.27
C VAL A 181 -7.39 18.40 25.64
N ASP A 182 -6.83 19.50 26.12
CA ASP A 182 -7.18 20.09 27.40
C ASP A 182 -7.95 21.39 27.18
N PHE A 183 -9.24 21.35 27.51
CA PHE A 183 -10.09 22.53 27.57
C PHE A 183 -10.01 23.15 28.97
N ASP A 184 -9.88 24.48 29.04
CA ASP A 184 -9.89 25.15 30.33
C ASP A 184 -11.31 25.15 30.91
N GLY A 185 -11.40 24.65 32.15
CA GLY A 185 -12.64 24.39 32.87
C GLY A 185 -13.15 25.59 33.67
N ARG A 186 -12.53 26.77 33.54
CA ARG A 186 -12.94 28.01 34.21
C ARG A 186 -14.31 28.49 33.70
N SER A 187 -15.40 27.88 34.17
CA SER A 187 -16.72 28.50 34.16
C SER A 187 -16.67 29.69 35.11
N GLY A 188 -17.05 30.88 34.64
CA GLY A 188 -17.11 32.08 35.47
C GLY A 188 -17.74 31.81 36.84
N SER A 189 -17.12 32.33 37.90
CA SER A 189 -17.58 32.24 39.27
C SER A 189 -19.04 32.69 39.41
N SER A 190 -19.97 31.75 39.60
CA SER A 190 -21.02 31.82 40.61
C SER A 190 -21.98 30.62 40.49
N SER A 191 -22.25 30.00 41.64
CA SER A 191 -23.34 29.05 41.91
C SER A 191 -23.24 27.63 41.29
N SER A 192 -22.86 26.70 42.17
CA SER A 192 -23.45 25.38 42.35
C SER A 192 -24.57 24.98 41.38
N SER A 193 -24.22 24.22 40.33
CA SER A 193 -25.16 23.32 39.65
C SER A 193 -24.41 22.23 38.90
N LYS A 194 -24.38 21.04 39.49
CA LYS A 194 -23.71 19.81 39.02
C LYS A 194 -24.30 19.20 37.72
N ASN A 195 -25.04 19.96 36.90
CA ASN A 195 -25.82 19.38 35.80
C ASN A 195 -25.91 20.26 34.54
N SER A 196 -24.77 20.70 34.01
CA SER A 196 -24.68 21.04 32.58
C SER A 196 -23.48 20.32 31.95
N ILE A 197 -23.78 19.42 31.01
CA ILE A 197 -22.83 18.60 30.24
C ILE A 197 -21.93 19.47 29.31
N SER A 198 -22.10 20.80 29.35
CA SER A 198 -21.48 21.84 28.53
C SER A 198 -20.67 22.87 29.34
N GLY A 199 -20.43 22.65 30.63
CA GLY A 199 -19.64 23.54 31.48
C GLY A 199 -18.14 23.19 31.44
N GLY A 200 -17.31 24.04 30.81
CA GLY A 200 -15.84 23.95 30.91
C GLY A 200 -15.07 23.88 29.59
N ARG A 201 -15.63 24.39 28.49
CA ARG A 201 -14.89 24.53 27.22
C ARG A 201 -14.71 25.99 26.87
N VAL A 202 -13.81 26.67 27.57
CA VAL A 202 -13.52 28.09 27.35
C VAL A 202 -12.10 28.30 26.84
N CYS A 203 -11.91 29.37 26.05
CA CYS A 203 -10.58 29.81 25.63
C CYS A 203 -9.84 30.43 26.83
N PRO A 204 -8.61 29.99 27.18
CA PRO A 204 -7.86 30.51 28.31
C PRO A 204 -7.53 32.01 28.22
N SER A 205 -7.51 32.59 27.02
CA SER A 205 -7.09 33.98 26.79
C SER A 205 -8.25 34.97 26.78
N CYS A 206 -9.45 34.58 26.34
CA CYS A 206 -10.60 35.48 26.25
C CYS A 206 -11.84 35.00 27.01
N GLU A 207 -11.74 33.84 27.67
CA GLU A 207 -12.81 33.21 28.46
C GLU A 207 -14.11 32.95 27.67
N LYS A 208 -14.06 33.07 26.35
CA LYS A 208 -15.19 32.76 25.47
C LYS A 208 -15.35 31.26 25.36
N ALA A 209 -16.57 30.78 25.56
CA ALA A 209 -16.92 29.39 25.36
C ALA A 209 -16.79 28.99 23.88
N PHE A 210 -16.18 27.84 23.61
CA PHE A 210 -16.09 27.27 22.27
C PHE A 210 -17.48 26.78 21.81
N GLY A 211 -18.23 27.67 21.16
CA GLY A 211 -19.51 27.36 20.53
C GLY A 211 -19.36 26.94 19.07
N THR A 212 -20.49 26.71 18.39
CA THR A 212 -20.59 26.29 16.98
C THR A 212 -20.04 27.31 15.98
N ILE A 213 -19.52 28.46 16.38
CA ILE A 213 -19.03 29.51 15.46
C ILE A 213 -17.54 29.77 15.65
N LEU A 214 -17.00 29.51 16.83
CA LEU A 214 -15.63 29.86 17.16
C LEU A 214 -14.68 28.75 16.73
N ASP A 215 -13.85 29.07 15.74
CA ASP A 215 -12.74 28.22 15.35
C ASP A 215 -11.65 28.23 16.43
N ALA A 216 -10.98 27.09 16.59
CA ALA A 216 -9.98 26.88 17.63
C ALA A 216 -8.73 26.21 17.08
N TYR A 217 -7.62 26.47 17.75
CA TYR A 217 -6.32 25.88 17.52
C TYR A 217 -5.90 25.05 18.73
N LEU A 218 -5.28 23.91 18.46
CA LEU A 218 -4.68 23.02 19.44
C LEU A 218 -3.16 23.12 19.36
N THR A 219 -2.51 23.28 20.51
CA THR A 219 -1.05 23.26 20.61
C THR A 219 -0.53 21.84 20.78
N LYS A 220 0.25 21.32 19.82
CA LYS A 220 0.69 19.91 19.79
C LYS A 220 1.43 19.42 21.05
N PRO A 221 2.40 20.15 21.63
CA PRO A 221 3.19 19.61 22.76
C PRO A 221 2.45 19.65 24.10
N CYS A 222 1.48 20.55 24.26
CA CYS A 222 0.86 20.82 25.57
C CYS A 222 -0.67 20.71 25.62
N GLY A 223 -1.33 20.39 24.51
CA GLY A 223 -2.76 20.05 24.50
C GLY A 223 -3.75 21.20 24.74
N HIS A 224 -3.29 22.42 25.02
CA HIS A 224 -4.16 23.56 25.25
C HIS A 224 -4.91 24.02 23.99
N VAL A 225 -6.18 24.35 24.16
CA VAL A 225 -7.06 24.85 23.08
C VAL A 225 -7.27 26.34 23.18
N ILE A 226 -7.03 27.06 22.08
CA ILE A 226 -7.10 28.54 22.02
C ILE A 226 -7.93 28.95 20.80
N CYS A 227 -8.82 29.94 20.94
CA CYS A 227 -9.64 30.40 19.81
C CYS A 227 -8.80 31.11 18.74
N LYS A 228 -9.24 31.06 17.48
CA LYS A 228 -8.56 31.67 16.33
C LYS A 228 -8.17 33.13 16.55
N THR A 229 -9.08 33.92 17.12
CA THR A 229 -8.81 35.35 17.39
C THR A 229 -7.72 35.57 18.43
N CYS A 230 -7.61 34.70 19.44
CA CYS A 230 -6.55 34.79 20.44
C CYS A 230 -5.22 34.29 19.88
N TYR A 231 -5.24 33.22 19.09
CA TYR A 231 -4.05 32.74 18.39
C TYR A 231 -3.43 33.84 17.52
N GLU A 232 -4.22 34.50 16.67
CA GLU A 232 -3.72 35.54 15.76
C GLU A 232 -3.23 36.81 16.48
N LYS A 233 -3.84 37.16 17.61
CA LYS A 233 -3.51 38.40 18.34
C LYS A 233 -2.36 38.23 19.35
N VAL A 234 -2.29 37.07 20.00
CA VAL A 234 -1.46 36.85 21.19
C VAL A 234 -0.30 35.89 20.93
N MET A 235 -0.49 34.84 20.11
CA MET A 235 0.53 33.81 19.89
C MET A 235 1.28 33.96 18.57
N LYS A 236 0.58 34.28 17.48
CA LYS A 236 1.17 34.32 16.14
C LYS A 236 2.29 35.37 16.10
N PRO A 237 3.54 34.97 15.83
CA PRO A 237 4.66 35.91 15.78
C PRO A 237 4.41 36.91 14.65
N LYS A 238 4.59 38.20 14.94
CA LYS A 238 4.40 39.28 13.94
C LYS A 238 5.69 39.56 13.18
N TYR A 239 6.83 39.23 13.78
CA TYR A 239 8.15 39.48 13.23
C TYR A 239 8.95 38.18 13.04
N SER A 240 9.76 38.15 11.97
CA SER A 240 10.64 37.02 11.61
C SER A 240 11.79 36.90 12.62
N GLY A 241 11.53 36.28 13.76
CA GLY A 241 12.50 36.07 14.84
C GLY A 241 11.87 35.76 16.21
N GLU A 242 10.56 36.00 16.36
CA GLU A 242 9.83 35.67 17.57
C GLU A 242 9.48 34.17 17.61
N LYS A 243 9.70 33.55 18.77
CA LYS A 243 9.32 32.15 19.00
C LYS A 243 7.82 32.05 19.24
N LEU A 244 7.17 31.12 18.55
CA LEU A 244 5.79 30.75 18.86
C LEU A 244 5.77 30.02 20.20
N THR A 245 5.08 30.55 21.21
CA THR A 245 5.00 29.96 22.55
C THR A 245 3.54 29.77 22.97
N CYS A 246 3.30 28.79 23.84
CA CYS A 246 1.96 28.57 24.39
C CYS A 246 1.59 29.65 25.40
N TYR A 247 0.38 30.22 25.30
CA TYR A 247 -0.09 31.23 26.26
C TYR A 247 -0.22 30.71 27.69
N VAL A 248 -0.55 29.42 27.87
CA VAL A 248 -0.85 28.84 29.19
C VAL A 248 0.41 28.36 29.90
N CYS A 249 1.22 27.52 29.23
CA CYS A 249 2.39 26.90 29.83
C CYS A 249 3.74 27.46 29.35
N GLN A 250 3.73 28.45 28.45
CA GLN A 250 4.94 29.07 27.88
C GLN A 250 5.87 28.11 27.13
N GLU A 251 5.41 26.91 26.78
CA GLU A 251 6.17 25.93 26.01
C GLU A 251 6.47 26.42 24.59
N ASP A 252 7.67 26.11 24.08
CA ASP A 252 8.12 26.48 22.73
C ASP A 252 7.37 25.63 21.66
N LEU A 253 6.51 26.28 20.87
CA LEU A 253 5.69 25.69 19.81
C LEU A 253 6.28 25.87 18.40
N SER A 254 7.43 26.53 18.27
CA SER A 254 8.06 26.79 16.97
C SER A 254 8.34 25.48 16.22
N GLU A 255 7.85 25.39 14.98
CA GLU A 255 8.16 24.25 14.10
C GLU A 255 9.64 24.30 13.75
N GLN A 256 10.43 23.36 14.28
CA GLN A 256 11.81 23.20 13.83
C GLN A 256 11.77 22.64 12.41
N PRO A 257 12.33 23.32 11.39
CA PRO A 257 12.39 22.75 10.05
C PRO A 257 13.18 21.44 10.11
N ALA A 258 12.66 20.41 9.44
CA ALA A 258 13.21 19.05 9.38
C ALA A 258 14.56 18.97 8.63
N ARG A 259 15.55 19.75 9.06
CA ARG A 259 16.91 19.76 8.53
C ARG A 259 17.94 19.60 9.65
N SER A 260 17.97 18.43 10.28
CA SER A 260 19.26 17.86 10.69
C SER A 260 19.20 16.33 10.67
N LYS A 261 20.04 15.72 9.83
CA LYS A 261 20.18 14.27 9.61
C LYS A 261 20.85 13.55 10.81
N LYS A 262 20.70 14.05 12.03
CA LYS A 262 21.50 13.58 13.17
C LYS A 262 20.83 13.79 14.54
N SER A 263 19.61 13.29 14.71
CA SER A 263 19.18 12.82 16.03
C SER A 263 18.58 11.42 15.89
N ARG A 264 19.17 10.49 16.64
CA ARG A 264 18.80 9.08 16.72
C ARG A 264 17.59 8.94 17.64
N LYS A 265 16.69 8.02 17.28
CA LYS A 265 15.76 7.30 18.17
C LYS A 265 14.80 8.16 19.01
N GLY A 266 13.60 8.32 18.46
CA GLY A 266 12.40 8.74 19.19
C GLY A 266 11.45 9.40 18.20
N ALA A 267 10.23 8.91 18.09
CA ALA A 267 9.20 9.55 17.28
C ALA A 267 8.84 10.90 17.93
N GLU A 268 9.61 11.94 17.63
CA GLU A 268 9.39 13.28 18.18
C GLU A 268 8.18 13.87 17.47
N SER A 269 7.08 13.97 18.21
CA SER A 269 5.84 14.63 17.77
C SER A 269 6.21 15.98 17.18
N SER A 270 5.81 16.22 15.93
CA SER A 270 6.06 17.50 15.25
C SER A 270 5.56 18.62 16.16
N ARG A 271 6.45 19.52 16.59
CA ARG A 271 6.03 20.70 17.36
C ARG A 271 5.27 21.64 16.43
N GLY A 272 4.26 22.31 16.95
CA GLY A 272 3.43 23.21 16.15
C GLY A 272 2.04 23.39 16.72
N VAL A 273 1.19 24.00 15.89
CA VAL A 273 -0.20 24.30 16.19
C VAL A 273 -1.06 23.73 15.08
N ILE A 274 -2.14 23.03 15.44
CA ILE A 274 -3.08 22.44 14.49
C ILE A 274 -4.42 23.15 14.64
N PHE A 275 -5.12 23.31 13.52
CA PHE A 275 -6.51 23.74 13.54
C PHE A 275 -7.40 22.59 14.02
N LEU A 276 -8.26 22.83 15.02
CA LEU A 276 -9.24 21.83 15.43
C LEU A 276 -10.38 21.81 14.40
N ALA A 277 -10.50 20.71 13.67
CA ALA A 277 -11.60 20.48 12.76
C ALA A 277 -12.92 20.46 13.52
N ARG A 278 -13.92 21.17 12.99
CA ARG A 278 -15.24 21.27 13.59
C ARG A 278 -16.20 20.36 12.86
N GLU A 279 -16.44 19.20 13.44
CA GLU A 279 -17.40 18.23 12.90
C GLU A 279 -18.83 18.58 13.33
N GLY A 280 -19.72 18.68 12.35
CA GLY A 280 -21.15 18.89 12.57
C GLY A 280 -21.93 18.45 11.34
N THR A 281 -22.79 17.44 11.49
CA THR A 281 -23.70 16.99 10.44
C THR A 281 -24.92 17.91 10.41
N GLY A 282 -24.82 19.06 9.74
CA GLY A 282 -25.96 19.96 9.56
C GLY A 282 -25.57 21.26 8.86
N PHE A 283 -26.53 21.89 8.19
CA PHE A 283 -26.34 23.13 7.39
C PHE A 283 -25.75 24.31 8.19
N ALA A 284 -25.81 24.27 9.52
CA ALA A 284 -25.27 25.27 10.44
C ALA A 284 -23.96 24.86 11.14
N GLY A 285 -23.55 23.59 11.00
CA GLY A 285 -22.24 23.11 11.43
C GLY A 285 -21.31 23.15 10.23
N GLY A 286 -20.19 23.87 10.30
CA GLY A 286 -19.21 23.93 9.21
C GLY A 286 -18.41 22.64 8.99
N GLY A 287 -19.05 21.47 9.12
CA GLY A 287 -18.44 20.16 8.90
C GLY A 287 -18.63 19.70 7.45
N ASN A 288 -17.62 19.04 6.90
CA ASN A 288 -17.65 18.44 5.55
C ASN A 288 -18.24 17.01 5.55
N ALA A 289 -18.99 16.64 6.60
CA ALA A 289 -19.53 15.29 6.76
C ALA A 289 -20.67 15.03 5.76
N VAL A 290 -20.31 14.63 4.54
CA VAL A 290 -21.23 14.15 3.53
C VAL A 290 -21.43 12.65 3.74
N VAL A 291 -22.64 12.24 4.12
CA VAL A 291 -23.00 10.81 4.16
C VAL A 291 -23.33 10.37 2.74
N GLU A 292 -22.31 10.09 1.95
CA GLU A 292 -22.47 9.42 0.66
C GLU A 292 -22.55 7.90 0.90
N LYS A 293 -23.71 7.32 0.60
CA LYS A 293 -23.82 5.86 0.42
C LYS A 293 -23.10 5.52 -0.88
N ALA A 294 -21.81 5.20 -0.80
CA ALA A 294 -21.13 4.51 -1.88
C ALA A 294 -21.79 3.13 -2.05
N GLY A 295 -22.66 3.01 -3.04
CA GLY A 295 -23.29 1.75 -3.41
C GLY A 295 -22.21 0.75 -3.80
N VAL A 296 -22.25 -0.43 -3.18
CA VAL A 296 -21.34 -1.54 -3.47
C VAL A 296 -21.45 -1.86 -4.97
N PRO A 297 -20.39 -1.69 -5.79
CA PRO A 297 -20.49 -1.90 -7.22
C PRO A 297 -20.27 -3.38 -7.52
N PHE A 298 -21.23 -4.24 -7.17
CA PHE A 298 -21.29 -5.61 -7.68
C PHE A 298 -22.74 -6.09 -7.74
N GLN A 299 -23.38 -5.86 -8.89
CA GLN A 299 -24.34 -6.77 -9.51
C GLN A 299 -24.75 -6.26 -10.90
N ALA A 300 -24.04 -6.74 -11.93
CA ALA A 300 -24.57 -7.23 -13.22
C ALA A 300 -23.40 -7.78 -14.04
#